data_AF-A0A7Y2L6M0-F1
#
_entry.id   AF-A0A7Y2L6M0-F1
#
_cell.length_a   1.000
_cell.length_b   1.000
_cell.length_c   1.000
_cell.angle_alpha   90.00
_cell.angle_beta   90.00
_cell.angle_gamma   90.00
#
_symmetry.space_group_name_H-M   'P 1'
#
loop_
_entity.id
_entity.type
_entity.pdbx_description
1 polymer ?
#
loop_
_entity_poly.entity_id
_entity_poly.type
_entity_poly.pdbx_seq_one_letter_code
_entity_poly.pdbx_strand_id
1 'polypeptide(L)'
;QVRGALLVAPADVERPACAPALRNFAPIPRQPLPFPSQIVSSDNDSAVSAPRAMEFARQWGAKIGIISGAGHINVKSGHQRWEQGFAFLYRLQTRIEQGALRRA
;
A
#
# COMPACT_ATOMS: atom_id res chain seq x y z
N GLN A 1 18.59 5.29 6.88
CA GLN A 1 17.99 4.00 6.47
C GLN A 1 16.46 4.11 6.59
N VAL A 2 15.71 3.48 5.68
CA VAL A 2 14.23 3.45 5.75
C VAL A 2 13.77 2.59 6.93
N ARG A 3 12.85 3.10 7.76
CA ARG A 3 12.34 2.40 8.95
C ARG A 3 11.06 1.61 8.69
N GLY A 4 10.26 2.04 7.72
CA GLY A 4 9.06 1.36 7.24
C GLY A 4 8.39 2.14 6.12
N ALA A 5 7.39 1.56 5.48
CA ALA A 5 6.64 2.19 4.39
C ALA A 5 5.12 2.07 4.59
N LEU A 6 4.41 3.19 4.42
CA LEU A 6 2.97 3.24 4.26
C LEU A 6 2.67 3.49 2.78
N LEU A 7 2.12 2.50 2.09
CA LEU A 7 1.84 2.51 0.66
C LEU A 7 0.33 2.68 0.46
N VAL A 8 -0.10 3.86 0.01
CA VAL A 8 -1.52 4.21 -0.13
C VAL A 8 -1.91 4.15 -1.60
N ALA A 9 -2.96 3.39 -1.91
CA ALA A 9 -3.48 3.14 -3.25
C ALA A 9 -2.38 2.80 -4.29
N PRO A 10 -1.50 1.81 -4.03
CA PRO A 10 -0.43 1.46 -4.98
C PRO A 10 -1.03 0.96 -6.29
N ALA A 11 -0.65 1.59 -7.41
CA ALA A 11 -1.18 1.25 -8.73
C ALA A 11 -0.57 -0.06 -9.27
N ASP A 12 -1.39 -0.88 -9.93
CA ASP A 12 -0.91 -2.02 -10.71
C ASP A 12 -0.47 -1.56 -12.10
N VAL A 13 0.84 -1.34 -12.27
CA VAL A 13 1.41 -0.91 -13.55
C VAL A 13 1.45 -2.00 -14.61
N GLU A 14 1.19 -3.26 -14.24
CA GLU A 14 1.13 -4.41 -15.14
C GLU A 14 -0.30 -4.67 -15.66
N ARG A 15 -1.31 -3.93 -15.18
CA ARG A 15 -2.70 -4.13 -15.61
C ARG A 15 -2.90 -3.72 -17.08
N PRO A 16 -3.83 -4.36 -17.82
CA PRO A 16 -4.06 -4.04 -19.23
C PRO A 16 -4.40 -2.56 -19.50
N ALA A 17 -5.20 -1.95 -18.63
CA ALA A 17 -5.60 -0.54 -18.72
C ALA A 17 -4.55 0.45 -18.13
N CYS A 18 -3.32 0.01 -17.88
CA CYS A 18 -2.26 0.87 -17.38
C CYS A 18 -1.87 1.93 -18.43
N ALA A 19 -1.82 3.19 -17.99
CA ALA A 19 -1.40 4.32 -18.81
C ALA A 19 0.02 4.08 -19.34
N PRO A 20 0.31 4.37 -20.63
CA PRO A 20 1.62 4.11 -21.23
C PRO A 20 2.79 4.69 -20.44
N ALA A 21 2.63 5.89 -19.88
CA ALA A 21 3.66 6.56 -19.08
C ALA A 21 4.08 5.79 -17.81
N LEU A 22 3.23 4.88 -17.31
CA LEU A 22 3.50 4.10 -16.10
C LEU A 22 4.05 2.70 -16.40
N ARG A 23 4.00 2.23 -17.65
CA ARG A 23 4.41 0.87 -18.01
C ARG A 23 5.89 0.61 -17.79
N ASN A 24 6.73 1.65 -17.87
CA ASN A 24 8.18 1.54 -17.65
C ASN A 24 8.56 1.30 -16.17
N PHE A 25 7.59 1.33 -15.24
CA PHE A 25 7.80 0.91 -13.86
C PHE A 25 7.62 -0.61 -13.66
N ALA A 26 7.23 -1.34 -14.72
CA ALA A 26 7.20 -2.80 -14.70
C ALA A 26 8.61 -3.39 -14.91
N PRO A 27 8.88 -4.61 -14.41
CA PRO A 27 7.96 -5.45 -13.62
C PRO A 27 7.82 -4.97 -12.18
N ILE A 28 6.66 -5.23 -11.57
CA ILE A 28 6.45 -4.98 -10.15
C ILE A 28 7.34 -5.95 -9.35
N PRO A 29 8.19 -5.46 -8.43
CA PRO A 29 9.04 -6.33 -7.61
C PRO A 29 8.20 -7.32 -6.81
N ARG A 30 8.59 -8.60 -6.82
CA ARG A 30 7.85 -9.67 -6.13
C ARG A 30 8.51 -10.15 -4.84
N GLN A 31 9.51 -9.41 -4.37
CA GLN A 31 10.30 -9.74 -3.18
C GLN A 31 9.80 -9.00 -1.94
N PRO A 32 9.93 -9.61 -0.75
CA PRO A 32 9.61 -8.92 0.50
C PRO A 32 10.39 -7.62 0.67
N LEU A 33 9.74 -6.60 1.20
CA LEU A 33 10.41 -5.35 1.54
C LEU A 33 11.29 -5.57 2.79
N PRO A 34 12.49 -4.97 2.87
CA PRO A 34 13.43 -5.20 3.97
C PRO A 34 13.06 -4.45 5.26
N PHE A 35 11.85 -3.91 5.35
CA PHE A 35 11.33 -3.16 6.49
C PHE A 35 9.82 -3.37 6.65
N PRO A 36 9.26 -3.16 7.86
CA PRO A 36 7.82 -3.22 8.09
C PRO A 36 7.05 -2.34 7.11
N SER A 37 6.02 -2.89 6.50
CA SER A 37 5.25 -2.20 5.45
C SER A 37 3.75 -2.37 5.66
N GLN A 38 2.98 -1.34 5.28
CA GLN A 38 1.51 -1.31 5.31
C GLN A 38 1.00 -0.84 3.95
N ILE A 39 0.15 -1.63 3.31
CA ILE A 39 -0.66 -1.21 2.17
C ILE A 39 -2.02 -0.73 2.66
N VAL A 40 -2.50 0.38 2.10
CA VAL A 40 -3.90 0.82 2.24
C VAL A 40 -4.46 0.94 0.83
N SER A 41 -5.55 0.23 0.55
CA SER A 41 -6.19 0.22 -0.78
C SER A 41 -7.71 0.24 -0.62
N SER A 42 -8.44 0.32 -1.73
CA SER A 42 -9.90 0.33 -1.77
C SER A 42 -10.43 -0.86 -2.57
N ASP A 43 -11.65 -1.30 -2.26
CA ASP A 43 -12.34 -2.34 -3.03
C ASP A 43 -12.88 -1.87 -4.40
N ASN A 44 -12.91 -0.56 -4.63
CA ASN A 44 -13.37 0.08 -5.86
C ASN A 44 -12.33 1.03 -6.49
N ASP A 45 -11.03 0.79 -6.29
CA ASP A 45 -9.96 1.53 -6.96
C ASP A 45 -9.80 1.09 -8.43
N SER A 46 -9.69 2.06 -9.36
CA SER A 46 -9.50 1.79 -10.80
C SER A 46 -8.03 1.55 -11.17
N ALA A 47 -7.10 1.92 -10.30
CA ALA A 47 -5.67 1.73 -10.51
C ALA A 47 -5.17 0.34 -10.09
N VAL A 48 -5.89 -0.32 -9.18
CA VAL A 48 -5.55 -1.65 -8.65
C VAL A 48 -6.81 -2.33 -8.13
N SER A 49 -7.01 -3.61 -8.42
CA SER A 49 -8.12 -4.38 -7.84
C SER A 49 -7.77 -4.84 -6.43
N ALA A 50 -8.77 -5.05 -5.56
CA ALA A 50 -8.52 -5.54 -4.21
C ALA A 50 -7.74 -6.88 -4.18
N PRO A 51 -8.04 -7.89 -5.02
CA PRO A 51 -7.25 -9.12 -5.07
C PRO A 51 -5.78 -8.86 -5.44
N ARG A 52 -5.53 -7.93 -6.37
CA ARG A 52 -4.18 -7.55 -6.78
C ARG A 52 -3.42 -6.82 -5.68
N ALA A 53 -4.08 -5.92 -4.94
CA ALA A 53 -3.49 -5.27 -3.78
C ALA A 53 -3.13 -6.29 -2.68
N MET A 54 -3.97 -7.30 -2.45
CA MET A 54 -3.66 -8.42 -1.54
C MET A 54 -2.46 -9.23 -2.02
N GLU A 55 -2.32 -9.43 -3.34
CA GLU A 55 -1.13 -10.07 -3.91
C GLU A 55 0.14 -9.25 -3.65
N PHE A 56 0.10 -7.93 -3.85
CA PHE A 56 1.23 -7.06 -3.49
C PHE A 56 1.59 -7.18 -2.01
N ALA A 57 0.59 -7.20 -1.12
CA ALA A 57 0.84 -7.37 0.31
C ALA A 57 1.55 -8.68 0.62
N ARG A 58 1.14 -9.77 -0.04
CA ARG A 58 1.78 -11.09 0.11
C ARG A 58 3.22 -11.08 -0.42
N GLN A 59 3.44 -10.55 -1.62
CA GLN A 59 4.76 -10.51 -2.25
C GLN A 59 5.74 -9.62 -1.48
N TRP A 60 5.28 -8.45 -1.01
CA TRP A 60 6.10 -7.49 -0.28
C TRP A 60 6.22 -7.77 1.22
N GLY A 61 5.54 -8.80 1.73
CA GLY A 61 5.49 -9.07 3.17
C GLY A 61 4.82 -7.96 3.99
N ALA A 62 3.92 -7.19 3.36
CA ALA A 62 3.24 -6.06 3.98
C ALA A 62 1.93 -6.49 4.65
N LYS A 63 1.51 -5.75 5.68
CA LYS A 63 0.12 -5.80 6.15
C LYS A 63 -0.75 -4.99 5.18
N ILE A 64 -2.03 -5.37 5.06
CA ILE A 64 -2.97 -4.67 4.17
C ILE A 64 -4.23 -4.24 4.91
N GLY A 65 -4.76 -3.08 4.54
CA GLY A 65 -6.12 -2.65 4.87
C GLY A 65 -6.84 -2.28 3.59
N ILE A 66 -8.01 -2.89 3.36
CA ILE A 66 -8.91 -2.53 2.27
C ILE A 66 -10.04 -1.70 2.87
N ILE A 67 -10.25 -0.50 2.33
CA ILE A 67 -11.36 0.39 2.70
C ILE A 67 -12.48 0.18 1.69
N SER A 68 -13.72 0.03 2.16
CA SER A 68 -14.85 -0.11 1.24
C SER A 68 -15.23 1.24 0.63
N GLY A 69 -15.37 1.29 -0.69
CA GLY A 69 -15.90 2.45 -1.40
C GLY A 69 -15.00 3.68 -1.50
N ALA A 70 -13.71 3.60 -1.12
CA ALA A 70 -12.83 4.77 -0.98
C ALA A 70 -12.17 5.29 -2.28
N GLY A 71 -12.43 4.65 -3.42
CA GLY A 71 -11.80 4.96 -4.71
C GLY A 71 -10.27 4.91 -4.62
N HIS A 72 -9.60 5.85 -5.29
CA HIS A 72 -8.13 5.92 -5.31
C HIS A 72 -7.51 6.69 -4.12
N ILE A 73 -8.25 6.81 -3.00
CA ILE A 73 -7.81 7.47 -1.74
C ILE A 73 -7.11 8.82 -2.01
N ASN A 74 -7.75 9.67 -2.81
CA ASN A 74 -7.23 10.99 -3.17
C ASN A 74 -8.30 12.06 -2.95
N VAL A 75 -7.96 13.32 -3.24
CA VAL A 75 -8.90 14.44 -3.07
C VAL A 75 -10.18 14.25 -3.91
N LYS A 76 -10.08 13.68 -5.13
CA LYS A 76 -11.24 13.41 -5.99
C LYS A 76 -12.17 12.35 -5.40
N SER A 77 -11.65 11.40 -4.62
CA SER A 77 -12.47 10.43 -3.87
C SER A 77 -12.83 10.89 -2.46
N GLY A 78 -12.66 12.18 -2.13
CA GLY A 78 -13.07 12.78 -0.85
C GLY A 78 -12.00 12.76 0.25
N HIS A 79 -10.80 12.27 -0.03
CA HIS A 79 -9.74 12.12 0.96
C HIS A 79 -8.85 13.36 0.99
N GLN A 80 -9.24 14.35 1.81
CA GLN A 80 -8.43 15.55 2.05
C GLN A 80 -7.48 15.35 3.23
N ARG A 81 -7.88 15.71 4.46
CA ARG A 81 -7.06 15.51 5.67
C ARG A 81 -6.87 14.04 6.04
N TRP A 82 -7.77 13.18 5.58
CA TRP A 82 -7.79 11.72 5.77
C TRP A 82 -7.36 11.25 7.16
N GLU A 83 -8.17 11.58 8.17
CA GLU A 83 -7.88 11.23 9.56
C GLU A 83 -7.73 9.72 9.80
N GLN A 84 -8.53 8.91 9.08
CA GLN A 84 -8.41 7.45 9.08
C GLN A 84 -7.00 6.96 8.66
N GLY A 85 -6.29 7.73 7.83
CA GLY A 85 -4.92 7.43 7.41
C GLY A 85 -3.94 7.34 8.58
N PHE A 86 -4.13 8.16 9.62
CA PHE A 86 -3.29 8.13 10.81
C PHE A 86 -3.41 6.80 11.56
N ALA A 87 -4.58 6.16 11.57
CA ALA A 87 -4.74 4.85 12.19
C ALA A 87 -3.84 3.78 11.52
N PHE A 88 -3.69 3.83 10.19
CA PHE A 88 -2.76 2.95 9.47
C PHE A 88 -1.30 3.29 9.76
N LEU A 89 -0.97 4.59 9.87
CA LEU A 89 0.36 5.04 10.24
C LEU A 89 0.75 4.58 11.65
N TYR A 90 -0.12 4.74 12.65
CA TYR A 90 0.15 4.30 14.03
C TYR A 90 0.33 2.78 14.13
N ARG A 91 -0.47 2.00 13.37
CA ARG A 91 -0.27 0.55 13.26
C ARG A 91 1.09 0.19 12.66
N LEU A 92 1.55 0.96 11.67
CA LEU A 92 2.89 0.77 11.10
C LEU A 92 3.98 1.11 12.13
N GLN A 93 3.88 2.25 12.81
CA GLN A 93 4.83 2.68 13.84
C GLN A 93 4.98 1.64 14.95
N THR A 94 3.85 1.12 15.46
CA THR A 94 3.85 0.04 16.46
C THR A 94 4.65 -1.18 16.00
N ARG A 95 4.52 -1.58 14.72
CA ARG A 95 5.27 -2.73 14.17
C ARG A 95 6.75 -2.42 13.99
N ILE A 96 7.11 -1.18 13.67
CA ILE A 96 8.51 -0.75 13.58
C ILE A 96 9.18 -0.88 14.94
N GLU A 97 8.52 -0.44 16.00
CA GLU A 97 9.00 -0.53 17.39
C GLU A 97 9.13 -1.98 17.86
N GLN A 98 8.09 -2.80 17.66
CA GLN A 98 8.14 -4.23 17.98
C GLN A 98 9.27 -4.96 17.23
N GLY A 99 9.49 -4.62 15.96
CA GLY A 99 10.59 -5.20 15.18
C GLY A 99 11.97 -4.78 15.69
N ALA A 100 12.11 -3.55 16.21
CA ALA A 100 13.36 -3.09 16.81
C ALA A 100 13.66 -3.82 18.12
N LEU A 101 12.66 -3.99 18.99
CA LEU A 101 12.79 -4.71 20.26
C LEU A 101 13.19 -6.18 20.06
N ARG A 102 12.68 -6.85 19.02
CA ARG A 102 13.03 -8.25 18.70
C ARG A 102 14.46 -8.45 18.19
N ARG A 103 15.14 -7.38 17.77
CA ARG A 103 16.51 -7.42 17.23
C ARG A 103 17.57 -6.98 18.24
N ALA A 104 17.16 -6.42 19.37
CA ALA A 104 18.02 -6.09 20.50
C ALA A 104 18.20 -7.33 21.38
#